data_AF-A0A918AKE5-F1
#
_entry.id   AF-A0A918AKE5-F1
#
_cell.length_a   1.000
_cell.length_b   1.000
_cell.length_c   1.000
_cell.angle_alpha   90.00
_cell.angle_beta   90.00
_cell.angle_gamma   90.00
#
_symmetry.space_group_name_H-M   'P 1'
#
loop_
_entity.id
_entity.type
_entity.pdbx_description
1 polymer ?
#
loop_
_entity_poly.entity_id
_entity_poly.type
_entity_poly.pdbx_seq_one_letter_code
_entity_poly.pdbx_strand_id
1 'polypeptide(L)'
;MTTSDGAVIGTTQIFGSAPRNRAFNIVLLAEGFTAAQQGAFNTAAASFVTALLGTPPFGDLSPAINVFRVNVRSTDSGADDPASAGGTGASVRTYFDATFGGNGIRRLLLVNQTTALQVATAQVPEFSLVLVVVNSTVYGGAGGSVGTYSLAGGATEIAIHEAGHTAFGLADEYAYYAGGNETGHDHHPATEPSEPNVTINRDRATLKWRWAVNAATAIPTMSNPDCSKVDTRPSPVPAGTVGAFEGAHYYHCGAYRPEHGCKMRDLGVPFCRVCRQVIWNRIGPLTTLSARARTPISVVARFPEHLDVFAVADDGRTMSDWWSPGTGWAGWFHVSGGLASPGGAGAPVTAIARNPDHLDLFTVGTDNRVWSAWWDAASGWSGWFQVGGLVCRPGSTVTVVARNPNHLDLFTTASDGRTMSTWWDAATGWAGWFHVSGGVAAAGAPVTAIARNPNHLDLFTVGTDNRVYSTWWDAATGWAGWFRLGTLTCRPDSAVTVVARNPNHLDLFTTASNGRVMSAWWDAASGWADWFHVSGGVASPGSSVSAVARNPNHLDLFTLGTDNRVYSTWWDAASGWAGWFQVSGGVGRAGGHVAAITRRPDHLDLFTVGTDNRVYSTWWNAASGWAGWFQLSVS
;
A
#
# COMPACT_ATOMS: atom_id res chain seq x y z
N MET A 1 33.33 13.96 26.55
CA MET A 1 32.90 15.36 26.75
C MET A 1 31.49 15.38 27.29
N THR A 2 31.15 16.44 28.02
CA THR A 2 30.00 16.49 28.93
C THR A 2 28.95 17.44 28.39
N THR A 3 27.66 17.13 28.60
CA THR A 3 26.52 18.04 28.37
C THR A 3 26.61 19.38 29.11
N SER A 4 27.71 19.63 29.84
CA SER A 4 28.07 20.92 30.43
C SER A 4 28.35 22.02 29.40
N ASP A 5 28.67 21.66 28.16
CA ASP A 5 29.05 22.61 27.11
C ASP A 5 27.84 23.24 26.41
N GLY A 6 26.68 23.21 27.05
CA GLY A 6 25.47 23.80 26.55
C GLY A 6 24.23 23.45 27.36
N ALA A 7 23.06 23.65 26.78
CA ALA A 7 21.79 23.23 27.35
C ALA A 7 20.69 23.10 26.29
N VAL A 8 19.77 22.15 26.48
CA VAL A 8 18.53 22.09 25.70
C VAL A 8 17.64 23.27 26.12
N ILE A 9 17.23 24.09 25.15
CA ILE A 9 16.33 25.23 25.37
C ILE A 9 14.88 24.79 25.31
N GLY A 10 14.52 24.03 24.27
CA GLY A 10 13.15 23.54 24.11
C GLY A 10 12.84 23.04 22.70
N THR A 11 11.61 22.54 22.55
CA THR A 11 11.14 21.87 21.35
C THR A 11 9.95 22.61 20.74
N THR A 12 9.93 22.71 19.42
CA THR A 12 8.83 23.31 18.65
C THR A 12 8.52 22.42 17.46
N GLN A 13 7.24 22.05 17.29
CA GLN A 13 6.78 21.46 16.03
C GLN A 13 6.67 22.56 14.99
N ILE A 14 7.48 22.48 13.95
CA ILE A 14 7.57 23.52 12.90
C ILE A 14 6.84 23.11 11.61
N PHE A 15 6.46 21.84 11.48
CA PHE A 15 5.67 21.33 10.36
C PHE A 15 4.83 20.11 10.76
N GLY A 16 3.72 19.89 10.04
CA GLY A 16 2.84 18.75 10.17
C GLY A 16 1.86 18.88 11.34
N SER A 17 0.78 18.09 11.26
CA SER A 17 -0.24 17.99 12.32
C SER A 17 -0.70 16.54 12.54
N ALA A 18 0.02 15.57 11.98
CA ALA A 18 -0.32 14.17 12.13
C ALA A 18 -0.14 13.75 13.60
N PRO A 19 -0.99 12.88 14.17
CA PRO A 19 -0.76 12.30 15.48
C PRO A 19 0.65 11.69 15.55
N ARG A 20 1.45 12.04 16.56
CA ARG A 20 2.88 11.70 16.60
C ARG A 20 3.13 10.19 16.55
N ASN A 21 2.31 9.39 17.21
CA ASN A 21 2.40 7.93 17.14
C ASN A 21 2.00 7.32 15.78
N ARG A 22 1.61 8.14 14.80
CA ARG A 22 1.16 7.74 13.46
C ARG A 22 1.78 8.60 12.36
N ALA A 23 2.96 9.14 12.61
CA ALA A 23 3.65 10.02 11.67
C ALA A 23 5.14 9.69 11.59
N PHE A 24 5.74 10.00 10.46
CA PHE A 24 7.18 10.04 10.30
C PHE A 24 7.69 11.34 10.95
N ASN A 25 8.11 11.23 12.21
CA ASN A 25 8.53 12.40 12.99
C ASN A 25 10.02 12.65 12.80
N ILE A 26 10.37 13.80 12.23
CA ILE A 26 11.74 14.23 12.03
C ILE A 26 12.13 15.19 13.15
N VAL A 27 13.24 14.94 13.83
CA VAL A 27 13.80 15.81 14.87
C VAL A 27 15.08 16.46 14.36
N LEU A 28 15.07 17.79 14.29
CA LEU A 28 16.25 18.61 13.99
C LEU A 28 16.84 19.12 15.30
N LEU A 29 18.07 18.74 15.60
CA LEU A 29 18.81 19.19 16.77
C LEU A 29 19.82 20.27 16.37
N ALA A 30 19.88 21.35 17.16
CA ALA A 30 20.88 22.39 16.97
C ALA A 30 22.24 21.93 17.48
N GLU A 31 23.32 22.19 16.75
CA GLU A 31 24.67 22.03 17.25
C GLU A 31 25.62 23.14 16.78
N GLY A 32 26.49 23.59 17.68
CA GLY A 32 27.38 24.72 17.43
C GLY A 32 26.68 26.08 17.34
N PHE A 33 25.41 26.18 17.79
CA PHE A 33 24.68 27.45 17.83
C PHE A 33 24.70 28.02 19.25
N THR A 34 25.30 29.19 19.42
CA THR A 34 25.28 29.92 20.71
C THR A 34 23.88 30.46 21.02
N ALA A 35 23.70 31.07 22.21
CA ALA A 35 22.43 31.71 22.60
C ALA A 35 21.99 32.78 21.59
N ALA A 36 22.93 33.54 21.04
CA ALA A 36 22.64 34.61 20.08
C ALA A 36 22.30 34.08 18.67
N GLN A 37 22.63 32.82 18.37
CA GLN A 37 22.49 32.25 17.02
C GLN A 37 21.27 31.33 16.87
N GLN A 38 20.40 31.23 17.88
CA GLN A 38 19.21 30.39 17.80
C GLN A 38 18.26 30.80 16.66
N GLY A 39 18.21 32.09 16.31
CA GLY A 39 17.50 32.55 15.13
C GLY A 39 18.04 31.98 13.81
N ALA A 40 19.36 31.79 13.70
CA ALA A 40 19.97 31.19 12.52
C ALA A 40 19.63 29.70 12.40
N PHE A 41 19.64 28.95 13.51
CA PHE A 41 19.18 27.57 13.53
C PHE A 41 17.70 27.45 13.16
N ASN A 42 16.86 28.37 13.64
CA ASN A 42 15.45 28.40 13.29
C ASN A 42 15.23 28.54 11.78
N THR A 43 16.00 29.41 11.14
CA THR A 43 15.99 29.62 9.68
C THR A 43 16.52 28.40 8.92
N ALA A 44 17.58 27.76 9.41
CA ALA A 44 18.11 26.53 8.83
C ALA A 44 17.07 25.39 8.87
N ALA A 45 16.40 25.22 10.00
CA ALA A 45 15.33 24.23 10.16
C ALA A 45 14.14 24.47 9.21
N ALA A 46 13.72 25.73 9.03
CA ALA A 46 12.67 26.07 8.06
C ALA A 46 13.11 25.83 6.60
N SER A 47 14.38 26.10 6.29
CA SER A 47 14.96 25.82 4.97
C SER A 47 14.98 24.32 4.68
N PHE A 48 15.32 23.49 5.68
CA PHE A 48 15.24 22.03 5.57
C PHE A 48 13.80 21.56 5.28
N VAL A 49 12.79 22.06 6.02
CA VAL A 49 11.38 21.69 5.76
C VAL A 49 10.99 22.00 4.32
N THR A 50 11.37 23.18 3.82
CA THR A 50 11.07 23.60 2.44
C THR A 50 11.73 22.67 1.42
N ALA A 51 13.01 22.36 1.61
CA ALA A 51 13.76 21.48 0.71
C ALA A 51 13.25 20.03 0.75
N LEU A 52 12.88 19.53 1.95
CA LEU A 52 12.33 18.20 2.15
C LEU A 52 11.04 18.06 1.34
N LEU A 53 10.09 18.98 1.51
CA LEU A 53 8.79 18.95 0.82
C LEU A 53 8.92 19.17 -0.70
N GLY A 54 9.95 19.92 -1.13
CA GLY A 54 10.29 20.08 -2.55
C GLY A 54 10.96 18.84 -3.17
N THR A 55 11.36 17.84 -2.37
CA THR A 55 12.03 16.62 -2.84
C THR A 55 11.03 15.46 -2.92
N PRO A 56 10.75 14.90 -4.10
CA PRO A 56 9.89 13.72 -4.21
C PRO A 56 10.49 12.49 -3.49
N PRO A 57 9.68 11.68 -2.77
CA PRO A 57 8.21 11.74 -2.68
C PRO A 57 7.69 12.46 -1.43
N PHE A 58 8.52 13.20 -0.67
CA PHE A 58 8.12 13.74 0.63
C PHE A 58 6.98 14.76 0.55
N GLY A 59 6.86 15.51 -0.55
CA GLY A 59 5.72 16.41 -0.78
C GLY A 59 4.38 15.67 -0.79
N ASP A 60 4.30 14.57 -1.53
CA ASP A 60 3.09 13.71 -1.61
C ASP A 60 2.80 13.02 -0.27
N LEU A 61 3.85 12.75 0.51
CA LEU A 61 3.80 12.08 1.82
C LEU A 61 3.65 13.06 2.99
N SER A 62 3.57 14.36 2.71
CA SER A 62 3.53 15.42 3.72
C SER A 62 2.41 15.28 4.77
N PRO A 63 1.22 14.70 4.48
CA PRO A 63 0.21 14.47 5.51
C PRO A 63 0.65 13.52 6.63
N ALA A 64 1.69 12.70 6.39
CA ALA A 64 2.24 11.76 7.37
C ALA A 64 3.58 12.22 7.96
N ILE A 65 4.05 13.44 7.68
CA ILE A 65 5.34 13.93 8.17
C ILE A 65 5.12 15.03 9.20
N ASN A 66 5.79 14.91 10.35
CA ASN A 66 5.96 16.01 11.30
C ASN A 66 7.43 16.40 11.37
N VAL A 67 7.72 17.68 11.54
CA VAL A 67 9.09 18.15 11.79
C VAL A 67 9.13 18.94 13.08
N PHE A 68 10.03 18.52 13.97
CA PHE A 68 10.32 19.15 15.24
C PHE A 68 11.70 19.76 15.19
N ARG A 69 11.81 20.98 15.68
CA ARG A 69 13.07 21.64 15.96
C ARG A 69 13.30 21.60 17.46
N VAL A 70 14.47 21.15 17.87
CA VAL A 70 14.94 21.18 19.25
C VAL A 70 16.10 22.16 19.33
N ASN A 71 15.81 23.33 19.90
CA ASN A 71 16.81 24.36 20.12
C ASN A 71 17.74 23.91 21.26
N VAL A 72 19.02 23.82 20.94
CA VAL A 72 20.10 23.53 21.90
C VAL A 72 21.10 24.66 21.81
N ARG A 73 21.51 25.19 22.95
CA ARG A 73 22.58 26.18 23.02
C ARG A 73 23.90 25.45 23.23
N SER A 74 24.87 25.70 22.35
CA SER A 74 26.27 25.34 22.55
C SER A 74 27.03 26.52 23.19
N THR A 75 28.15 26.23 23.88
CA THR A 75 28.99 27.26 24.50
C THR A 75 29.73 28.06 23.44
N ASP A 76 30.36 27.36 22.51
CA ASP A 76 31.11 27.95 21.40
C ASP A 76 30.37 27.71 20.07
N SER A 77 30.64 28.54 19.07
CA SER A 77 30.08 28.41 17.73
C SER A 77 30.95 27.49 16.88
N GLY A 78 30.33 26.65 16.03
CA GLY A 78 31.07 25.81 15.08
C GLY A 78 31.13 24.33 15.44
N ALA A 79 32.21 23.69 15.03
CA ALA A 79 32.57 22.30 15.34
C ALA A 79 34.10 22.20 15.37
N ASP A 80 34.63 21.17 16.02
CA ASP A 80 36.05 20.87 16.01
C ASP A 80 36.53 20.67 14.57
N ASP A 81 37.70 21.21 14.25
CA ASP A 81 38.29 21.19 12.92
C ASP A 81 39.76 20.74 12.98
N PRO A 82 40.05 19.46 13.27
CA PRO A 82 41.39 18.99 13.58
C PRO A 82 42.39 19.17 12.43
N ALA A 83 43.59 19.67 12.74
CA ALA A 83 44.66 19.83 11.76
C ALA A 83 45.12 18.50 11.14
N SER A 84 45.01 17.40 11.89
CA SER A 84 45.33 16.04 11.43
C SER A 84 44.44 15.57 10.27
N ALA A 85 43.26 16.16 10.10
CA ALA A 85 42.35 15.86 9.01
C ALA A 85 42.34 16.95 7.93
N GLY A 86 43.32 17.86 7.92
CA GLY A 86 43.38 19.00 7.00
C GLY A 86 42.50 20.18 7.40
N GLY A 87 42.12 20.27 8.68
CA GLY A 87 41.42 21.40 9.27
C GLY A 87 42.33 22.51 9.78
N THR A 88 41.73 23.53 10.39
CA THR A 88 42.39 24.70 10.98
C THR A 88 43.06 24.45 12.32
N GLY A 89 42.79 23.31 12.97
CA GLY A 89 43.20 23.00 14.34
C GLY A 89 42.25 23.54 15.41
N ALA A 90 41.07 24.06 15.03
CA ALA A 90 40.10 24.57 15.98
C ALA A 90 39.55 23.45 16.87
N SER A 91 39.38 23.75 18.16
CA SER A 91 38.62 22.94 19.11
C SER A 91 37.65 23.85 19.85
N VAL A 92 36.37 23.50 19.86
CA VAL A 92 35.24 24.32 20.32
C VAL A 92 34.31 23.49 21.19
N ARG A 93 33.81 24.08 22.27
CA ARG A 93 32.94 23.38 23.24
C ARG A 93 31.50 23.42 22.77
N THR A 94 31.06 22.31 22.20
CA THR A 94 29.72 22.14 21.63
C THR A 94 28.96 21.03 22.35
N TYR A 95 27.62 21.05 22.29
CA TYR A 95 26.80 20.26 23.22
C TYR A 95 26.79 18.78 22.87
N PHE A 96 26.81 18.47 21.57
CA PHE A 96 26.89 17.13 21.01
C PHE A 96 28.30 16.81 20.51
N ASP A 97 29.31 17.62 20.82
CA ASP A 97 30.72 17.35 20.52
C ASP A 97 30.97 17.15 19.00
N ALA A 98 30.51 18.12 18.20
CA ALA A 98 30.66 18.06 16.76
C ALA A 98 32.12 18.16 16.31
N THR A 99 32.55 17.28 15.41
CA THR A 99 33.94 17.24 14.90
C THR A 99 34.02 16.81 13.43
N PHE A 100 34.88 17.46 12.65
CA PHE A 100 35.25 17.03 11.30
C PHE A 100 36.40 16.03 11.32
N GLY A 101 36.57 15.29 10.22
CA GLY A 101 37.75 14.44 10.02
C GLY A 101 37.64 13.05 10.63
N GLY A 102 36.42 12.58 10.91
CA GLY A 102 36.20 11.22 11.37
C GLY A 102 36.88 10.19 10.44
N ASN A 103 37.56 9.19 11.00
CA ASN A 103 38.34 8.20 10.25
C ASN A 103 39.38 8.80 9.27
N GLY A 104 39.83 10.04 9.49
CA GLY A 104 40.76 10.75 8.62
C GLY A 104 40.12 11.36 7.35
N ILE A 105 38.79 11.30 7.22
CA ILE A 105 38.07 11.83 6.06
C ILE A 105 37.62 13.26 6.35
N ARG A 106 38.20 14.24 5.65
CA ARG A 106 37.97 15.69 5.88
C ARG A 106 36.49 16.09 5.99
N ARG A 107 35.64 15.53 5.12
CA ARG A 107 34.20 15.82 5.02
C ARG A 107 33.33 15.06 6.02
N LEU A 108 33.88 14.07 6.72
CA LEU A 108 33.11 13.26 7.65
C LEU A 108 32.87 14.06 8.94
N LEU A 109 31.63 14.47 9.14
CA LEU A 109 31.19 15.30 10.26
C LEU A 109 30.45 14.43 11.28
N LEU A 110 31.01 14.28 12.47
CA LEU A 110 30.47 13.41 13.50
C LEU A 110 30.00 14.22 14.71
N VAL A 111 29.13 13.61 15.50
CA VAL A 111 28.65 14.09 16.79
C VAL A 111 28.55 12.90 17.74
N ASN A 112 28.38 13.16 19.04
CA ASN A 112 28.00 12.17 20.03
C ASN A 112 26.55 11.70 19.79
N GLN A 113 26.41 10.61 19.03
CA GLN A 113 25.11 10.06 18.65
C GLN A 113 24.28 9.63 19.86
N THR A 114 24.92 9.11 20.92
CA THR A 114 24.23 8.70 22.16
C THR A 114 23.53 9.89 22.81
N THR A 115 24.23 11.01 22.97
CA THR A 115 23.64 12.22 23.56
C THR A 115 22.56 12.82 22.66
N ALA A 116 22.76 12.82 21.34
CA ALA A 116 21.74 13.28 20.38
C ALA A 116 20.44 12.46 20.48
N LEU A 117 20.54 11.13 20.50
CA LEU A 117 19.38 10.23 20.65
C LEU A 117 18.71 10.35 22.02
N GLN A 118 19.48 10.58 23.10
CA GLN A 118 18.91 10.83 24.42
C GLN A 118 18.09 12.11 24.45
N VAL A 119 18.60 13.20 23.85
CA VAL A 119 17.84 14.45 23.74
C VAL A 119 16.61 14.27 22.86
N ALA A 120 16.74 13.63 21.69
CA ALA A 120 15.61 13.36 20.81
C ALA A 120 14.53 12.54 21.52
N THR A 121 14.89 11.46 22.21
CA THR A 121 13.98 10.64 23.01
C THR A 121 13.28 11.47 24.10
N ALA A 122 14.03 12.32 24.81
CA ALA A 122 13.46 13.13 25.89
C ALA A 122 12.50 14.22 25.39
N GLN A 123 12.68 14.70 24.17
CA GLN A 123 11.92 15.82 23.60
C GLN A 123 10.77 15.38 22.69
N VAL A 124 10.98 14.32 21.90
CA VAL A 124 10.02 13.75 20.95
C VAL A 124 10.21 12.22 20.94
N PRO A 125 9.69 11.49 21.93
CA PRO A 125 9.90 10.04 22.07
C PRO A 125 9.51 9.22 20.83
N GLU A 126 8.57 9.71 20.03
CA GLU A 126 8.05 9.04 18.83
C GLU A 126 8.87 9.35 17.55
N PHE A 127 10.10 9.86 17.68
CA PHE A 127 10.91 10.21 16.51
C PHE A 127 11.15 9.01 15.57
N SER A 128 11.16 9.29 14.27
CA SER A 128 11.52 8.33 13.21
C SER A 128 12.89 8.62 12.60
N LEU A 129 13.32 9.88 12.66
CA LEU A 129 14.60 10.37 12.13
C LEU A 129 15.15 11.48 13.04
N VAL A 130 16.43 11.41 13.37
CA VAL A 130 17.17 12.50 14.02
C VAL A 130 18.23 13.02 13.08
N LEU A 131 18.22 14.34 12.86
CA LEU A 131 19.28 15.06 12.15
C LEU A 131 19.87 16.14 13.06
N VAL A 132 21.19 16.20 13.14
CA VAL A 132 21.91 17.27 13.84
C VAL A 132 22.41 18.29 12.82
N VAL A 133 21.97 19.52 12.99
CA VAL A 133 22.36 20.67 12.17
C VAL A 133 23.55 21.33 12.82
N VAL A 134 24.71 21.31 12.17
CA VAL A 134 25.94 21.86 12.73
C VAL A 134 26.24 23.23 12.13
N ASN A 135 26.43 24.23 12.99
CA ASN A 135 26.68 25.62 12.61
C ASN A 135 28.11 25.85 12.07
N SER A 136 28.42 25.25 10.93
CA SER A 136 29.70 25.42 10.22
C SER A 136 29.46 25.57 8.72
N THR A 137 30.24 26.40 8.05
CA THR A 137 30.20 26.54 6.57
C THR A 137 31.14 25.58 5.86
N VAL A 138 31.90 24.77 6.60
CA VAL A 138 32.77 23.72 6.04
C VAL A 138 31.90 22.56 5.55
N TYR A 139 32.13 22.09 4.32
CA TYR A 139 31.39 20.97 3.76
C TYR A 139 31.57 19.69 4.59
N GLY A 140 30.46 19.13 5.08
CA GLY A 140 30.47 17.80 5.67
C GLY A 140 29.10 17.31 6.12
N GLY A 141 29.04 15.99 6.27
CA GLY A 141 27.86 15.24 6.69
C GLY A 141 28.22 13.80 6.99
N ALA A 142 27.31 13.11 7.65
CA ALA A 142 27.39 11.68 7.89
C ALA A 142 26.00 11.08 8.14
N GLY A 143 25.79 9.86 7.64
CA GLY A 143 24.66 9.02 7.98
C GLY A 143 24.91 8.22 9.26
N GLY A 144 24.15 7.14 9.42
CA GLY A 144 24.20 6.26 10.60
C GLY A 144 22.94 6.41 11.45
N SER A 145 23.02 6.14 12.76
CA SER A 145 21.84 6.20 13.65
C SER A 145 21.33 7.63 13.89
N VAL A 146 22.19 8.62 13.67
CA VAL A 146 21.88 10.05 13.66
C VAL A 146 22.54 10.63 12.43
N GLY A 147 21.77 11.31 11.58
CA GLY A 147 22.33 12.04 10.44
C GLY A 147 22.90 13.38 10.89
N THR A 148 23.98 13.82 10.27
CA THR A 148 24.62 15.12 10.56
C THR A 148 24.83 15.89 9.26
N TYR A 149 24.69 17.21 9.30
CA TYR A 149 25.09 18.05 8.18
C TYR A 149 25.50 19.44 8.65
N SER A 150 26.40 20.06 7.90
CA SER A 150 26.83 21.44 8.13
C SER A 150 26.01 22.45 7.31
N LEU A 151 26.09 23.74 7.69
CA LEU A 151 25.54 24.86 6.92
C LEU A 151 26.42 25.30 5.73
N ALA A 152 27.14 24.36 5.11
CA ALA A 152 27.87 24.63 3.88
C ALA A 152 26.93 24.91 2.69
N GLY A 153 27.49 25.36 1.56
CA GLY A 153 26.74 25.48 0.31
C GLY A 153 26.09 24.13 -0.04
N GLY A 154 24.78 24.11 -0.26
CA GLY A 154 24.02 22.88 -0.49
C GLY A 154 23.60 22.11 0.77
N ALA A 155 23.66 22.71 1.97
CA ALA A 155 23.33 22.08 3.25
C ALA A 155 22.07 21.20 3.25
N THR A 156 20.97 21.67 2.68
CA THR A 156 19.70 20.92 2.65
C THR A 156 19.75 19.71 1.72
N GLU A 157 20.56 19.75 0.66
CA GLU A 157 20.80 18.59 -0.20
C GLU A 157 21.59 17.51 0.55
N ILE A 158 22.61 17.92 1.32
CA ILE A 158 23.35 17.03 2.23
C ILE A 158 22.39 16.43 3.26
N ALA A 159 21.61 17.27 3.95
CA ALA A 159 20.67 16.81 4.97
C ALA A 159 19.70 15.73 4.46
N ILE A 160 19.17 15.89 3.25
CA ILE A 160 18.24 14.93 2.65
C ILE A 160 18.96 13.66 2.17
N HIS A 161 20.20 13.79 1.68
CA HIS A 161 21.07 12.65 1.38
C HIS A 161 21.35 11.81 2.64
N GLU A 162 21.78 12.45 3.74
CA GLU A 162 22.06 11.75 5.00
C GLU A 162 20.79 11.13 5.62
N ALA A 163 19.63 11.77 5.46
CA ALA A 163 18.35 11.17 5.81
C ALA A 163 18.07 9.87 5.03
N GLY A 164 18.56 9.76 3.79
CA GLY A 164 18.55 8.55 2.97
C GLY A 164 19.16 7.35 3.69
N HIS A 165 20.36 7.53 4.25
CA HIS A 165 21.01 6.51 5.06
C HIS A 165 20.27 6.26 6.37
N THR A 166 20.05 7.32 7.15
CA THR A 166 19.59 7.19 8.55
C THR A 166 18.18 6.64 8.68
N ALA A 167 17.25 7.03 7.82
CA ALA A 167 15.85 6.63 7.96
C ALA A 167 15.42 5.48 7.03
N PHE A 168 16.12 5.29 5.91
CA PHE A 168 15.67 4.39 4.84
C PHE A 168 16.68 3.30 4.49
N GLY A 169 17.86 3.29 5.13
CA GLY A 169 18.89 2.27 4.93
C GLY A 169 19.42 2.25 3.50
N LEU A 170 19.35 3.37 2.78
CA LEU A 170 19.92 3.48 1.44
C LEU A 170 21.45 3.48 1.54
N ALA A 171 22.12 2.79 0.63
CA ALA A 171 23.56 2.86 0.47
C ALA A 171 23.97 4.09 -0.33
N ASP A 172 25.23 4.45 -0.16
CA ASP A 172 25.91 5.35 -1.08
C ASP A 172 26.08 4.67 -2.44
N GLU A 173 25.63 5.37 -3.47
CA GLU A 173 25.73 4.95 -4.88
C GLU A 173 27.00 5.53 -5.53
N TYR A 174 27.90 6.13 -4.74
CA TYR A 174 29.22 6.55 -5.19
C TYR A 174 30.02 5.35 -5.68
N ALA A 175 30.76 5.57 -6.76
CA ALA A 175 31.74 4.63 -7.26
C ALA A 175 33.14 4.94 -6.70
N TYR A 176 33.27 5.55 -5.53
CA TYR A 176 34.56 5.93 -4.94
C TYR A 176 34.41 6.16 -3.43
N TYR A 177 35.49 6.01 -2.66
CA TYR A 177 35.47 6.15 -1.19
C TYR A 177 35.92 7.54 -0.71
N ALA A 178 36.99 8.08 -1.31
CA ALA A 178 37.71 9.27 -0.86
C ALA A 178 38.13 10.24 -1.99
N GLY A 179 37.61 10.08 -3.22
CA GLY A 179 37.78 11.04 -4.31
C GLY A 179 38.17 10.44 -5.67
N GLY A 180 38.17 9.12 -5.81
CA GLY A 180 38.37 8.36 -7.04
C GLY A 180 39.81 7.99 -7.38
N ASN A 181 40.80 8.38 -6.56
CA ASN A 181 42.23 8.05 -6.75
C ASN A 181 42.77 7.07 -5.68
N GLU A 182 41.89 6.57 -4.82
CA GLU A 182 42.17 5.65 -3.74
C GLU A 182 42.51 4.23 -4.22
N THR A 183 43.33 3.54 -3.44
CA THR A 183 43.71 2.14 -3.68
C THR A 183 42.80 1.18 -2.90
N GLY A 184 42.55 0.00 -3.45
CA GLY A 184 41.78 -1.06 -2.77
C GLY A 184 40.26 -1.03 -2.99
N HIS A 185 39.77 -0.14 -3.85
CA HIS A 185 38.35 0.03 -4.17
C HIS A 185 37.98 -0.33 -5.63
N ASP A 186 38.85 -1.09 -6.31
CA ASP A 186 38.62 -1.47 -7.71
C ASP A 186 37.44 -2.44 -7.85
N HIS A 187 37.33 -3.42 -6.94
CA HIS A 187 36.31 -4.47 -6.99
C HIS A 187 35.59 -4.62 -5.65
N HIS A 188 34.26 -4.58 -5.71
CA HIS A 188 33.42 -4.87 -4.55
C HIS A 188 33.63 -6.32 -4.04
N PRO A 189 33.65 -6.55 -2.71
CA PRO A 189 33.68 -7.89 -2.13
C PRO A 189 32.51 -8.78 -2.59
N ALA A 190 32.67 -10.11 -2.58
CA ALA A 190 31.65 -11.05 -3.06
C ALA A 190 30.49 -11.30 -2.07
N THR A 191 30.08 -10.28 -1.31
CA THR A 191 28.97 -10.34 -0.36
C THR A 191 27.88 -9.37 -0.80
N GLU A 192 26.64 -9.86 -0.92
CA GLU A 192 25.49 -9.04 -1.30
C GLU A 192 25.22 -7.98 -0.22
N PRO A 193 25.23 -6.68 -0.57
CA PRO A 193 24.88 -5.61 0.37
C PRO A 193 23.45 -5.77 0.89
N SER A 194 23.19 -5.29 2.10
CA SER A 194 21.84 -5.36 2.70
C SER A 194 20.90 -4.26 2.19
N GLU A 195 21.49 -3.16 1.73
CA GLU A 195 20.82 -1.93 1.34
C GLU A 195 19.99 -2.15 0.07
N PRO A 196 18.80 -1.53 -0.03
CA PRO A 196 17.83 -1.87 -1.07
C PRO A 196 18.18 -1.28 -2.45
N ASN A 197 19.09 -0.30 -2.52
CA ASN A 197 19.46 0.44 -3.74
C ASN A 197 20.85 0.08 -4.29
N VAL A 198 21.50 -0.98 -3.79
CA VAL A 198 22.74 -1.52 -4.36
C VAL A 198 22.71 -3.05 -4.37
N THR A 199 23.42 -3.68 -5.30
CA THR A 199 23.47 -5.15 -5.41
C THR A 199 24.72 -5.61 -6.15
N ILE A 200 25.20 -6.83 -5.88
CA ILE A 200 26.17 -7.53 -6.74
C ILE A 200 25.47 -8.51 -7.69
N ASN A 201 24.16 -8.71 -7.55
CA ASN A 201 23.35 -9.58 -8.38
C ASN A 201 23.09 -8.96 -9.77
N ARG A 202 23.26 -9.77 -10.83
CA ARG A 202 22.99 -9.39 -12.23
C ARG A 202 21.91 -10.22 -12.88
N ASP A 203 21.31 -11.15 -12.15
CA ASP A 203 20.20 -11.94 -12.65
C ASP A 203 18.91 -11.11 -12.55
N ARG A 204 18.29 -10.84 -13.71
CA ARG A 204 17.02 -10.12 -13.80
C ARG A 204 15.94 -10.75 -12.94
N ALA A 205 15.89 -12.08 -12.86
CA ALA A 205 14.84 -12.80 -12.16
C ALA A 205 14.89 -12.58 -10.63
N THR A 206 16.09 -12.29 -10.10
CA THR A 206 16.35 -12.23 -8.66
C THR A 206 16.86 -10.86 -8.19
N LEU A 207 16.96 -9.88 -9.09
CA LEU A 207 17.33 -8.50 -8.77
C LEU A 207 16.35 -7.88 -7.77
N LYS A 208 16.87 -7.14 -6.77
CA LYS A 208 16.08 -6.48 -5.71
C LYS A 208 14.96 -5.59 -6.28
N TRP A 209 15.25 -4.88 -7.37
CA TRP A 209 14.32 -3.97 -8.05
C TRP A 209 13.84 -4.50 -9.41
N ARG A 210 13.81 -5.83 -9.61
CA ARG A 210 13.36 -6.46 -10.87
C ARG A 210 12.01 -5.95 -11.36
N TRP A 211 11.10 -5.64 -10.44
CA TRP A 211 9.75 -5.12 -10.70
C TRP A 211 9.74 -3.77 -11.45
N ALA A 212 10.84 -3.01 -11.37
CA ALA A 212 10.98 -1.71 -12.02
C ALA A 212 11.73 -1.76 -13.35
N VAL A 213 12.40 -2.87 -13.67
CA VAL A 213 13.23 -3.01 -14.88
C VAL A 213 12.38 -3.46 -16.05
N ASN A 214 12.29 -2.62 -17.09
CA ASN A 214 11.61 -3.00 -18.33
C ASN A 214 12.27 -4.23 -18.98
N ALA A 215 11.46 -5.08 -19.62
CA ALA A 215 11.93 -6.31 -20.25
C ALA A 215 13.07 -6.08 -21.27
N ALA A 216 13.04 -4.95 -21.98
CA ALA A 216 14.04 -4.59 -22.98
C ALA A 216 15.34 -3.97 -22.41
N THR A 217 15.37 -3.53 -21.15
CA THR A 217 16.56 -2.89 -20.56
C THR A 217 17.65 -3.94 -20.32
N ALA A 218 18.83 -3.82 -20.92
CA ALA A 218 19.93 -4.76 -20.72
C ALA A 218 20.38 -4.84 -19.23
N ILE A 219 20.82 -6.02 -18.78
CA ILE A 219 21.40 -6.24 -17.45
C ILE A 219 22.74 -6.99 -17.61
N PRO A 220 23.88 -6.40 -17.17
CA PRO A 220 24.00 -5.04 -16.66
C PRO A 220 23.66 -4.01 -17.74
N THR A 221 23.11 -2.87 -17.32
CA THR A 221 22.76 -1.76 -18.21
C THR A 221 23.99 -0.94 -18.59
N MET A 222 24.97 -0.87 -17.68
CA MET A 222 26.26 -0.22 -17.88
C MET A 222 27.31 -0.96 -17.07
N SER A 223 28.45 -1.29 -17.68
CA SER A 223 29.62 -1.87 -17.03
C SER A 223 30.82 -0.95 -17.16
N ASN A 224 31.63 -0.87 -16.10
CA ASN A 224 32.86 -0.09 -16.09
C ASN A 224 33.96 -0.88 -16.82
N PRO A 225 34.54 -0.35 -17.92
CA PRO A 225 35.56 -1.04 -18.70
C PRO A 225 36.93 -1.07 -18.02
N ASP A 226 37.14 -0.26 -16.99
CA ASP A 226 38.43 -0.13 -16.30
C ASP A 226 38.21 0.06 -14.79
N CYS A 227 38.29 -1.04 -14.05
CA CYS A 227 38.07 -1.05 -12.60
C CYS A 227 39.16 -0.32 -11.80
N SER A 228 40.26 0.12 -12.43
CA SER A 228 41.26 0.96 -11.74
C SER A 228 40.83 2.42 -11.58
N LYS A 229 39.70 2.81 -12.18
CA LYS A 229 39.20 4.19 -12.12
C LYS A 229 37.67 4.26 -12.11
N VAL A 230 37.18 5.40 -11.64
CA VAL A 230 35.76 5.76 -11.68
C VAL A 230 35.31 5.93 -13.13
N ASP A 231 34.19 5.30 -13.50
CA ASP A 231 33.57 5.49 -14.82
C ASP A 231 32.81 6.83 -14.87
N THR A 232 33.25 7.70 -15.79
CA THR A 232 32.69 9.04 -16.00
C THR A 232 31.85 9.15 -17.27
N ARG A 233 31.67 8.05 -18.01
CA ARG A 233 30.90 8.05 -19.25
C ARG A 233 29.42 8.37 -18.97
N PRO A 234 28.72 9.01 -19.92
CA PRO A 234 27.28 9.26 -19.79
C PRO A 234 26.50 7.94 -19.83
N SER A 235 25.28 7.98 -19.28
CA SER A 235 24.33 6.86 -19.35
C SER A 235 24.10 6.44 -20.81
N PRO A 236 24.15 5.12 -21.13
CA PRO A 236 23.82 4.61 -22.46
C PRO A 236 22.31 4.59 -22.74
N VAL A 237 21.48 4.90 -21.73
CA VAL A 237 20.01 4.92 -21.79
C VAL A 237 19.46 6.26 -21.29
N PRO A 238 18.21 6.63 -21.64
CA PRO A 238 17.58 7.86 -21.15
C PRO A 238 17.54 7.95 -19.61
N ALA A 239 17.59 9.18 -19.08
CA ALA A 239 17.43 9.44 -17.65
C ALA A 239 16.11 8.87 -17.11
N GLY A 240 16.14 8.32 -15.89
CA GLY A 240 14.99 7.63 -15.29
C GLY A 240 14.84 6.15 -15.69
N THR A 241 15.68 5.63 -16.57
CA THR A 241 15.66 4.20 -16.91
C THR A 241 16.21 3.37 -15.74
N VAL A 242 15.37 2.52 -15.16
CA VAL A 242 15.80 1.57 -14.12
C VAL A 242 16.47 0.36 -14.76
N GLY A 243 17.65 0.01 -14.26
CA GLY A 243 18.54 -1.02 -14.77
C GLY A 243 19.56 -1.46 -13.72
N ALA A 244 20.76 -1.84 -14.15
CA ALA A 244 21.89 -2.15 -13.27
C ALA A 244 23.15 -1.45 -13.79
N PHE A 245 23.54 -0.35 -13.15
CA PHE A 245 24.68 0.49 -13.54
C PHE A 245 25.86 0.21 -12.62
N GLU A 246 26.98 -0.23 -13.16
CA GLU A 246 28.16 -0.58 -12.38
C GLU A 246 28.84 0.65 -11.76
N GLY A 247 29.40 0.46 -10.56
CA GLY A 247 30.03 1.50 -9.75
C GLY A 247 29.07 1.96 -8.66
N ALA A 248 29.21 1.41 -7.46
CA ALA A 248 28.35 1.72 -6.32
C ALA A 248 29.02 1.24 -5.02
N HIS A 249 28.48 1.65 -3.88
CA HIS A 249 28.95 1.20 -2.56
C HIS A 249 30.46 1.46 -2.36
N TYR A 250 30.95 2.58 -2.92
CA TYR A 250 32.34 3.03 -2.89
C TYR A 250 33.32 2.19 -3.72
N TYR A 251 32.87 1.35 -4.66
CA TYR A 251 33.73 0.56 -5.53
C TYR A 251 33.54 0.90 -7.01
N HIS A 252 34.64 0.81 -7.78
CA HIS A 252 34.67 1.09 -9.22
C HIS A 252 33.90 0.04 -10.04
N CYS A 253 33.96 -1.23 -9.60
CA CYS A 253 33.34 -2.38 -10.25
C CYS A 253 32.71 -3.36 -9.24
N GLY A 254 31.88 -4.27 -9.74
CA GLY A 254 31.37 -5.41 -8.97
C GLY A 254 30.13 -5.13 -8.13
N ALA A 255 29.71 -3.87 -8.00
CA ALA A 255 28.43 -3.47 -7.41
C ALA A 255 27.64 -2.58 -8.38
N TYR A 256 26.32 -2.70 -8.34
CA TYR A 256 25.39 -2.06 -9.26
C TYR A 256 24.35 -1.22 -8.53
N ARG A 257 24.05 -0.04 -9.08
CA ARG A 257 22.96 0.85 -8.66
C ARG A 257 21.78 0.81 -9.65
N PRO A 258 20.55 1.15 -9.22
CA PRO A 258 19.33 0.96 -10.01
C PRO A 258 19.14 1.96 -11.15
N GLU A 259 19.64 3.19 -11.01
CA GLU A 259 19.59 4.21 -12.06
C GLU A 259 20.95 4.88 -12.20
N HIS A 260 21.24 5.45 -13.37
CA HIS A 260 22.49 6.17 -13.55
C HIS A 260 22.61 7.36 -12.58
N GLY A 261 21.55 8.15 -12.40
CA GLY A 261 21.52 9.30 -11.51
C GLY A 261 20.61 9.07 -10.30
N CYS A 262 21.06 9.50 -9.12
CA CYS A 262 20.31 9.41 -7.87
C CYS A 262 20.85 10.42 -6.86
N LYS A 263 20.00 10.92 -5.95
CA LYS A 263 20.44 11.74 -4.80
C LYS A 263 21.47 11.02 -3.91
N MET A 264 21.47 9.68 -3.88
CA MET A 264 22.48 8.87 -3.17
C MET A 264 23.82 8.78 -3.92
N ARG A 265 23.93 9.37 -5.11
CA ARG A 265 25.15 9.44 -5.91
C ARG A 265 25.61 10.88 -6.12
N ASP A 266 24.69 11.80 -6.39
CA ASP A 266 24.99 13.18 -6.75
C ASP A 266 23.97 14.13 -6.10
N LEU A 267 24.44 15.21 -5.48
CA LEU A 267 23.57 16.28 -4.98
C LEU A 267 22.90 17.03 -6.14
N GLY A 268 21.73 17.62 -5.91
CA GLY A 268 20.96 18.32 -6.96
C GLY A 268 20.24 17.39 -7.95
N VAL A 269 20.34 16.07 -7.77
CA VAL A 269 19.58 15.05 -8.50
C VAL A 269 18.48 14.51 -7.58
N PRO A 270 17.27 14.18 -8.07
CA PRO A 270 16.23 13.53 -7.27
C PRO A 270 16.64 12.11 -6.83
N PHE A 271 15.96 11.57 -5.82
CA PHE A 271 16.05 10.14 -5.54
C PHE A 271 15.62 9.34 -6.77
N CYS A 272 16.35 8.27 -7.10
CA CYS A 272 15.97 7.34 -8.15
C CYS A 272 14.63 6.65 -7.80
N ARG A 273 13.97 6.02 -8.78
CA ARG A 273 12.68 5.35 -8.60
C ARG A 273 12.70 4.30 -7.48
N VAL A 274 13.81 3.56 -7.35
CA VAL A 274 13.98 2.55 -6.29
C VAL A 274 14.08 3.21 -4.91
N CYS A 275 14.91 4.24 -4.75
CA CYS A 275 14.99 4.99 -3.50
C CYS A 275 13.65 5.64 -3.12
N ARG A 276 12.93 6.22 -4.10
CA ARG A 276 11.59 6.79 -3.87
C ARG A 276 10.59 5.74 -3.41
N GLN A 277 10.65 4.51 -3.94
CA GLN A 277 9.78 3.42 -3.49
C GLN A 277 10.09 2.99 -2.06
N VAL A 278 11.37 2.94 -1.67
CA VAL A 278 11.77 2.63 -0.29
C VAL A 278 11.23 3.68 0.68
N ILE A 279 11.38 4.97 0.34
CA ILE A 279 10.84 6.09 1.13
C ILE A 279 9.31 5.97 1.23
N TRP A 280 8.63 5.71 0.11
CA TRP A 280 7.19 5.53 0.07
C TRP A 280 6.74 4.37 0.95
N ASN A 281 7.41 3.22 0.90
CA ASN A 281 7.06 2.05 1.71
C ASN A 281 7.22 2.31 3.22
N ARG A 282 8.11 3.24 3.61
CA ARG A 282 8.32 3.59 5.02
C ARG A 282 7.31 4.61 5.55
N ILE A 283 6.96 5.62 4.75
CA ILE A 283 6.10 6.74 5.21
C ILE A 283 4.66 6.60 4.71
N GLY A 284 4.45 6.09 3.50
CA GLY A 284 3.14 5.94 2.86
C GLY A 284 2.10 5.23 3.74
N PRO A 285 2.44 4.11 4.42
CA PRO A 285 1.51 3.43 5.33
C PRO A 285 0.99 4.29 6.49
N LEU A 286 1.74 5.33 6.89
CA LEU A 286 1.33 6.27 7.93
C LEU A 286 0.27 7.28 7.44
N THR A 287 0.05 7.37 6.13
CA THR A 287 -1.02 8.21 5.55
C THR A 287 -2.38 7.54 5.65
N THR A 288 -3.44 8.34 5.67
CA THR A 288 -4.81 7.83 5.54
C THR A 288 -5.13 7.62 4.08
N LEU A 289 -5.66 6.44 3.69
CA LEU A 289 -6.08 6.21 2.32
C LEU A 289 -7.28 7.11 1.95
N SER A 290 -7.11 7.95 0.93
CA SER A 290 -8.22 8.54 0.17
C SER A 290 -8.72 7.51 -0.83
N ALA A 291 -9.77 6.77 -0.46
CA ALA A 291 -10.35 5.71 -1.26
C ALA A 291 -11.33 6.27 -2.29
N ARG A 292 -11.44 5.58 -3.42
CA ARG A 292 -12.41 5.91 -4.45
C ARG A 292 -13.83 5.69 -3.92
N ALA A 293 -14.54 6.80 -3.84
CA ALA A 293 -15.86 6.99 -3.25
C ALA A 293 -16.89 5.85 -3.32
N ARG A 294 -17.06 5.20 -4.48
CA ARG A 294 -18.12 4.20 -4.74
C ARG A 294 -17.57 2.86 -5.19
N THR A 295 -16.26 2.66 -5.10
CA THR A 295 -15.66 1.39 -5.48
C THR A 295 -15.74 0.43 -4.31
N PRO A 296 -16.27 -0.79 -4.50
CA PRO A 296 -16.31 -1.80 -3.44
C PRO A 296 -14.93 -2.06 -2.81
N ILE A 297 -14.93 -2.22 -1.48
CA ILE A 297 -13.81 -2.78 -0.73
C ILE A 297 -13.89 -4.30 -0.84
N SER A 298 -12.75 -4.97 -1.03
CA SER A 298 -12.65 -6.42 -0.94
C SER A 298 -11.94 -6.80 0.36
N VAL A 299 -12.44 -7.82 1.05
CA VAL A 299 -11.81 -8.33 2.27
C VAL A 299 -11.75 -9.84 2.20
N VAL A 300 -10.62 -10.41 2.62
CA VAL A 300 -10.41 -11.85 2.75
C VAL A 300 -9.77 -12.15 4.09
N ALA A 301 -10.09 -13.33 4.64
CA ALA A 301 -9.39 -13.88 5.78
C ALA A 301 -8.50 -15.02 5.28
N ARG A 302 -7.18 -14.92 5.46
CA ARG A 302 -6.26 -16.04 5.16
C ARG A 302 -6.46 -17.17 6.17
N PHE A 303 -6.75 -16.78 7.40
CA PHE A 303 -7.17 -17.61 8.52
C PHE A 303 -7.91 -16.70 9.52
N PRO A 304 -8.60 -17.23 10.56
CA PRO A 304 -9.47 -16.43 11.41
C PRO A 304 -8.79 -15.26 12.14
N GLU A 305 -7.48 -15.27 12.31
CA GLU A 305 -6.69 -14.23 12.96
C GLU A 305 -5.87 -13.38 11.96
N HIS A 306 -6.18 -13.44 10.66
CA HIS A 306 -5.52 -12.59 9.68
C HIS A 306 -6.49 -12.10 8.60
N LEU A 307 -6.63 -10.79 8.51
CA LEU A 307 -7.41 -10.13 7.47
C LEU A 307 -6.51 -9.41 6.48
N ASP A 308 -6.90 -9.47 5.21
CA ASP A 308 -6.34 -8.65 4.15
C ASP A 308 -7.49 -7.86 3.52
N VAL A 309 -7.35 -6.54 3.48
CA VAL A 309 -8.34 -5.58 2.99
C VAL A 309 -7.77 -4.85 1.80
N PHE A 310 -8.54 -4.81 0.73
CA PHE A 310 -8.15 -4.21 -0.54
C PHE A 310 -9.13 -3.11 -0.95
N ALA A 311 -8.59 -1.98 -1.38
CA ALA A 311 -9.34 -0.83 -1.84
C ALA A 311 -8.68 -0.20 -3.06
N VAL A 312 -9.42 0.63 -3.78
CA VAL A 312 -8.88 1.45 -4.87
C VAL A 312 -8.79 2.89 -4.37
N ALA A 313 -7.61 3.50 -4.47
CA ALA A 313 -7.41 4.91 -4.15
C ALA A 313 -8.16 5.83 -5.14
N ASP A 314 -8.41 7.07 -4.77
CA ASP A 314 -9.04 8.07 -5.66
C ASP A 314 -8.29 8.25 -6.99
N ASP A 315 -6.96 8.20 -6.95
CA ASP A 315 -6.06 8.20 -8.11
C ASP A 315 -6.01 6.87 -8.90
N GLY A 316 -6.74 5.84 -8.45
CA GLY A 316 -6.87 4.55 -9.11
C GLY A 316 -5.86 3.49 -8.69
N ARG A 317 -4.94 3.77 -7.76
CA ARG A 317 -4.02 2.74 -7.25
C ARG A 317 -4.74 1.63 -6.50
N THR A 318 -4.31 0.38 -6.71
CA THR A 318 -4.78 -0.78 -5.94
C THR A 318 -4.04 -0.88 -4.61
N MET A 319 -4.73 -0.67 -3.51
CA MET A 319 -4.16 -0.56 -2.18
C MET A 319 -4.51 -1.78 -1.33
N SER A 320 -3.60 -2.16 -0.44
CA SER A 320 -3.82 -3.20 0.58
C SER A 320 -3.49 -2.68 1.97
N ASP A 321 -4.24 -3.14 2.96
CA ASP A 321 -3.94 -3.08 4.39
C ASP A 321 -4.25 -4.46 4.98
N TRP A 322 -3.59 -4.85 6.06
CA TRP A 322 -3.80 -6.14 6.69
C TRP A 322 -3.76 -6.03 8.20
N TRP A 323 -4.42 -6.98 8.87
CA TRP A 323 -4.53 -7.01 10.32
C TRP A 323 -4.16 -8.38 10.88
N SER A 324 -3.43 -8.37 12.00
CA SER A 324 -3.25 -9.53 12.88
C SER A 324 -3.35 -9.11 14.34
N PRO A 325 -3.68 -10.02 15.29
CA PRO A 325 -3.74 -9.70 16.71
C PRO A 325 -2.44 -9.14 17.29
N GLY A 326 -1.28 -9.58 16.77
CA GLY A 326 0.03 -9.20 17.30
C GLY A 326 0.53 -7.85 16.79
N THR A 327 0.05 -7.40 15.64
CA THR A 327 0.55 -6.18 14.96
C THR A 327 -0.50 -5.09 14.83
N GLY A 328 -1.78 -5.41 15.02
CA GLY A 328 -2.86 -4.52 14.61
C GLY A 328 -2.90 -4.36 13.08
N TRP A 329 -3.49 -3.25 12.62
CA TRP A 329 -3.52 -2.83 11.22
C TRP A 329 -2.15 -2.34 10.78
N ALA A 330 -1.67 -2.85 9.65
CA ALA A 330 -0.32 -2.59 9.15
C ALA A 330 -0.19 -1.26 8.40
N GLY A 331 -1.30 -0.67 7.97
CA GLY A 331 -1.35 0.55 7.17
C GLY A 331 -1.38 0.28 5.67
N TRP A 332 -1.92 1.26 4.94
CA TRP A 332 -2.14 1.14 3.51
C TRP A 332 -0.86 1.21 2.69
N PHE A 333 -0.64 0.23 1.81
CA PHE A 333 0.44 0.25 0.83
C PHE A 333 -0.07 -0.03 -0.59
N HIS A 334 0.65 0.48 -1.59
CA HIS A 334 0.34 0.27 -3.00
C HIS A 334 0.82 -1.11 -3.44
N VAL A 335 -0.11 -1.96 -3.90
CA VAL A 335 0.22 -3.33 -4.34
C VAL A 335 0.91 -3.28 -5.69
N SER A 336 2.24 -3.42 -5.68
CA SER A 336 3.09 -3.65 -6.86
C SER A 336 2.82 -2.72 -8.06
N GLY A 337 2.43 -1.46 -7.82
CA GLY A 337 2.19 -0.51 -8.91
C GLY A 337 0.82 -0.60 -9.61
N GLY A 338 -0.10 -1.45 -9.13
CA GLY A 338 -1.38 -1.73 -9.80
C GLY A 338 -2.31 -0.52 -9.93
N LEU A 339 -3.04 -0.45 -11.05
CA LEU A 339 -3.96 0.63 -11.38
C LEU A 339 -5.29 0.08 -11.90
N ALA A 340 -6.40 0.54 -11.33
CA ALA A 340 -7.74 0.15 -11.69
C ALA A 340 -8.42 1.18 -12.63
N SER A 341 -9.24 0.68 -13.56
CA SER A 341 -9.99 1.48 -14.53
C SER A 341 -10.81 2.58 -13.84
N PRO A 342 -10.81 3.83 -14.34
CA PRO A 342 -11.66 4.90 -13.83
C PRO A 342 -13.11 4.85 -14.37
N GLY A 343 -13.47 3.86 -15.19
CA GLY A 343 -14.81 3.77 -15.79
C GLY A 343 -15.93 3.55 -14.77
N GLY A 344 -17.10 4.17 -14.99
CA GLY A 344 -18.28 3.99 -14.13
C GLY A 344 -18.04 4.47 -12.69
N ALA A 345 -18.31 3.60 -11.70
CA ALA A 345 -17.96 3.84 -10.30
C ALA A 345 -16.49 3.51 -9.96
N GLY A 346 -15.70 3.11 -10.97
CA GLY A 346 -14.35 2.58 -10.84
C GLY A 346 -14.34 1.07 -10.69
N ALA A 347 -13.42 0.39 -11.39
CA ALA A 347 -13.26 -1.05 -11.24
C ALA A 347 -12.76 -1.36 -9.83
N PRO A 348 -13.40 -2.29 -9.09
CA PRO A 348 -12.86 -2.75 -7.82
C PRO A 348 -11.62 -3.61 -8.02
N VAL A 349 -10.90 -3.80 -6.92
CA VAL A 349 -9.97 -4.92 -6.74
C VAL A 349 -10.73 -6.01 -5.99
N THR A 350 -10.74 -7.22 -6.54
CA THR A 350 -11.30 -8.41 -5.86
C THR A 350 -10.17 -9.32 -5.45
N ALA A 351 -10.38 -10.07 -4.37
CA ALA A 351 -9.37 -10.92 -3.77
C ALA A 351 -9.93 -12.28 -3.40
N ILE A 352 -9.08 -13.30 -3.41
CA ILE A 352 -9.37 -14.61 -2.84
C ILE A 352 -8.12 -15.17 -2.16
N ALA A 353 -8.28 -15.76 -0.97
CA ALA A 353 -7.23 -16.57 -0.35
C ALA A 353 -7.39 -18.03 -0.79
N ARG A 354 -6.35 -18.60 -1.43
CA ARG A 354 -6.37 -20.03 -1.81
C ARG A 354 -6.05 -20.92 -0.61
N ASN A 355 -5.20 -20.42 0.28
CA ASN A 355 -4.77 -21.02 1.53
C ASN A 355 -4.15 -19.92 2.43
N PRO A 356 -3.75 -20.22 3.69
CA PRO A 356 -3.17 -19.23 4.59
C PRO A 356 -1.94 -18.49 4.06
N ASP A 357 -1.18 -19.11 3.16
CA ASP A 357 0.10 -18.61 2.65
C ASP A 357 0.01 -18.09 1.21
N HIS A 358 -1.20 -17.97 0.66
CA HIS A 358 -1.39 -17.53 -0.71
C HIS A 358 -2.73 -16.85 -0.97
N LEU A 359 -2.68 -15.69 -1.64
CA LEU A 359 -3.86 -14.97 -2.11
C LEU A 359 -3.65 -14.41 -3.52
N ASP A 360 -4.75 -14.25 -4.25
CA ASP A 360 -4.78 -13.74 -5.62
C ASP A 360 -5.69 -12.50 -5.69
N LEU A 361 -5.25 -11.49 -6.45
CA LEU A 361 -5.98 -10.27 -6.75
C LEU A 361 -6.35 -10.17 -8.21
N PHE A 362 -7.49 -9.53 -8.48
CA PHE A 362 -7.96 -9.24 -9.83
C PHE A 362 -8.56 -7.85 -9.93
N THR A 363 -8.32 -7.18 -11.05
CA THR A 363 -8.98 -5.90 -11.38
C THR A 363 -9.08 -5.72 -12.89
N VAL A 364 -10.00 -4.85 -13.33
CA VAL A 364 -9.97 -4.32 -14.69
C VAL A 364 -9.07 -3.09 -14.71
N GLY A 365 -7.98 -3.14 -15.48
CA GLY A 365 -6.97 -2.09 -15.58
C GLY A 365 -7.44 -0.87 -16.37
N THR A 366 -6.63 0.18 -16.41
CA THR A 366 -6.91 1.43 -17.17
C THR A 366 -7.00 1.22 -18.69
N ASP A 367 -6.45 0.12 -19.19
CA ASP A 367 -6.56 -0.37 -20.57
C ASP A 367 -7.82 -1.23 -20.82
N ASN A 368 -8.68 -1.38 -19.81
CA ASN A 368 -9.86 -2.23 -19.78
C ASN A 368 -9.56 -3.72 -20.01
N ARG A 369 -8.34 -4.18 -19.69
CA ARG A 369 -7.99 -5.61 -19.65
C ARG A 369 -8.11 -6.14 -18.22
N VAL A 370 -8.19 -7.47 -18.09
CA VAL A 370 -8.13 -8.13 -16.78
C VAL A 370 -6.68 -8.29 -16.36
N TRP A 371 -6.35 -7.79 -15.18
CA TRP A 371 -5.03 -7.88 -14.56
C TRP A 371 -5.11 -8.66 -13.26
N SER A 372 -4.04 -9.41 -12.96
CA SER A 372 -3.88 -10.16 -11.72
C SER A 372 -2.50 -9.90 -11.11
N ALA A 373 -2.45 -9.96 -9.79
CA ALA A 373 -1.24 -10.05 -8.98
C ALA A 373 -1.53 -11.04 -7.85
N TRP A 374 -0.51 -11.72 -7.35
CA TRP A 374 -0.65 -12.65 -6.23
C TRP A 374 0.37 -12.34 -5.14
N TRP A 375 0.10 -12.85 -3.94
CA TRP A 375 1.04 -12.84 -2.83
C TRP A 375 1.25 -14.26 -2.32
N ASP A 376 2.50 -14.60 -2.03
CA ASP A 376 2.83 -15.79 -1.26
C ASP A 376 3.75 -15.46 -0.07
N ALA A 377 3.67 -16.26 0.99
CA ALA A 377 4.41 -16.01 2.23
C ALA A 377 5.94 -16.03 2.07
N ALA A 378 6.49 -16.74 1.08
CA ALA A 378 7.92 -16.90 0.88
C ALA A 378 8.53 -15.77 0.03
N SER A 379 7.79 -15.29 -0.98
CA SER A 379 8.31 -14.35 -1.98
C SER A 379 7.65 -12.97 -1.96
N GLY A 380 6.56 -12.81 -1.21
CA GLY A 380 5.79 -11.58 -1.12
C GLY A 380 4.90 -11.37 -2.34
N TRP A 381 4.67 -10.10 -2.68
CA TRP A 381 3.82 -9.71 -3.80
C TRP A 381 4.51 -9.90 -5.15
N SER A 382 3.80 -10.48 -6.11
CA SER A 382 4.19 -10.49 -7.51
C SER A 382 4.04 -9.11 -8.17
N GLY A 383 4.58 -8.96 -9.38
CA GLY A 383 4.15 -7.90 -10.29
C GLY A 383 2.75 -8.19 -10.87
N TRP A 384 2.09 -7.16 -11.39
CA TRP A 384 0.82 -7.33 -12.12
C TRP A 384 1.06 -7.91 -13.51
N PHE A 385 0.25 -8.88 -13.92
CA PHE A 385 0.25 -9.50 -15.24
C PHE A 385 -1.17 -9.59 -15.81
N GLN A 386 -1.28 -9.51 -17.14
CA GLN A 386 -2.57 -9.55 -17.82
C GLN A 386 -3.09 -11.00 -17.91
N VAL A 387 -4.38 -11.21 -17.64
CA VAL A 387 -5.06 -12.50 -17.75
C VAL A 387 -5.78 -12.60 -19.09
N GLY A 388 -5.14 -13.28 -20.05
CA GLY A 388 -5.70 -13.48 -21.40
C GLY A 388 -5.96 -12.18 -22.17
N GLY A 389 -6.73 -12.24 -23.26
CA GLY A 389 -6.94 -11.12 -24.20
C GLY A 389 -8.27 -10.35 -24.07
N LEU A 390 -9.07 -10.59 -23.02
CA LEU A 390 -10.41 -10.01 -22.92
C LEU A 390 -10.38 -8.49 -22.73
N VAL A 391 -11.17 -7.78 -23.54
CA VAL A 391 -11.48 -6.36 -23.35
C VAL A 391 -12.81 -6.24 -22.62
N CYS A 392 -12.77 -5.68 -21.42
CA CYS A 392 -13.92 -5.54 -20.54
C CYS A 392 -14.64 -4.21 -20.76
N ARG A 393 -15.87 -4.10 -20.25
CA ARG A 393 -16.46 -2.78 -20.02
C ARG A 393 -15.61 -2.01 -18.99
N PRO A 394 -15.40 -0.70 -19.18
CA PRO A 394 -14.70 0.12 -18.19
C PRO A 394 -15.42 0.07 -16.85
N GLY A 395 -14.67 -0.16 -15.76
CA GLY A 395 -15.23 -0.23 -14.41
C GLY A 395 -15.83 -1.58 -14.00
N SER A 396 -15.79 -2.61 -14.87
CA SER A 396 -16.33 -3.92 -14.53
C SER A 396 -15.63 -4.58 -13.34
N THR A 397 -16.40 -5.31 -12.55
CA THR A 397 -15.88 -6.19 -11.51
C THR A 397 -15.36 -7.50 -12.12
N VAL A 398 -14.22 -7.98 -11.65
CA VAL A 398 -13.76 -9.35 -11.92
C VAL A 398 -14.11 -10.20 -10.71
N THR A 399 -15.13 -11.03 -10.81
CA THR A 399 -15.49 -11.95 -9.74
C THR A 399 -14.63 -13.19 -9.81
N VAL A 400 -14.09 -13.62 -8.68
CA VAL A 400 -13.26 -14.82 -8.54
C VAL A 400 -13.91 -15.80 -7.58
N VAL A 401 -13.85 -17.09 -7.92
CA VAL A 401 -14.24 -18.20 -7.06
C VAL A 401 -13.15 -19.26 -7.10
N ALA A 402 -12.82 -19.86 -5.96
CA ALA A 402 -11.95 -21.03 -5.89
C ALA A 402 -12.81 -22.29 -5.80
N ARG A 403 -12.61 -23.24 -6.73
CA ARG A 403 -13.22 -24.58 -6.62
C ARG A 403 -12.45 -25.46 -5.64
N ASN A 404 -11.15 -25.25 -5.57
CA ASN A 404 -10.22 -25.80 -4.59
C ASN A 404 -8.95 -24.93 -4.59
N PRO A 405 -7.96 -25.15 -3.69
CA PRO A 405 -6.76 -24.31 -3.64
C PRO A 405 -5.95 -24.24 -4.92
N ASN A 406 -6.09 -25.19 -5.85
CA ASN A 406 -5.33 -25.26 -7.11
C ASN A 406 -6.17 -24.90 -8.34
N HIS A 407 -7.38 -24.36 -8.14
CA HIS A 407 -8.27 -24.04 -9.24
C HIS A 407 -9.13 -22.79 -8.96
N LEU A 408 -9.00 -21.80 -9.84
CA LEU A 408 -9.75 -20.55 -9.78
C LEU A 408 -10.61 -20.38 -11.03
N ASP A 409 -11.81 -19.84 -10.87
CA ASP A 409 -12.70 -19.44 -11.96
C ASP A 409 -12.95 -17.93 -11.87
N LEU A 410 -12.77 -17.22 -12.98
CA LEU A 410 -13.03 -15.79 -13.10
C LEU A 410 -14.26 -15.53 -13.95
N PHE A 411 -15.00 -14.49 -13.57
CA PHE A 411 -16.20 -14.02 -14.25
C PHE A 411 -16.19 -12.49 -14.37
N THR A 412 -16.49 -11.99 -15.56
CA THR A 412 -16.63 -10.54 -15.79
C THR A 412 -17.46 -10.27 -17.04
N THR A 413 -17.59 -9.01 -17.45
CA THR A 413 -18.32 -8.61 -18.65
C THR A 413 -17.39 -8.06 -19.72
N ALA A 414 -17.49 -8.60 -20.94
CA ALA A 414 -16.84 -8.05 -22.12
C ALA A 414 -17.36 -6.63 -22.43
N SER A 415 -16.65 -5.88 -23.28
CA SER A 415 -17.04 -4.52 -23.69
C SER A 415 -18.46 -4.41 -24.25
N ASP A 416 -18.96 -5.46 -24.91
CA ASP A 416 -20.33 -5.55 -25.42
C ASP A 416 -21.37 -6.04 -24.39
N GLY A 417 -20.93 -6.48 -23.21
CA GLY A 417 -21.78 -6.97 -22.13
C GLY A 417 -21.94 -8.47 -22.01
N ARG A 418 -21.33 -9.25 -22.90
CA ARG A 418 -21.31 -10.71 -22.76
C ARG A 418 -20.70 -11.11 -21.43
N THR A 419 -21.34 -12.05 -20.74
CA THR A 419 -20.83 -12.66 -19.51
C THR A 419 -19.71 -13.63 -19.87
N MET A 420 -18.48 -13.30 -19.52
CA MET A 420 -17.29 -14.04 -19.88
C MET A 420 -16.73 -14.80 -18.69
N SER A 421 -16.12 -15.95 -18.97
CA SER A 421 -15.36 -16.71 -17.99
C SER A 421 -14.00 -17.14 -18.52
N THR A 422 -13.05 -17.32 -17.62
CA THR A 422 -11.81 -18.07 -17.80
C THR A 422 -11.49 -18.77 -16.48
N TRP A 423 -10.56 -19.70 -16.48
CA TRP A 423 -10.12 -20.40 -15.28
C TRP A 423 -8.61 -20.55 -15.25
N TRP A 424 -8.08 -20.78 -14.05
CA TRP A 424 -6.69 -21.12 -13.79
C TRP A 424 -6.62 -22.48 -13.11
N ASP A 425 -5.67 -23.30 -13.55
CA ASP A 425 -5.33 -24.55 -12.89
C ASP A 425 -3.82 -24.58 -12.61
N ALA A 426 -3.41 -25.01 -11.42
CA ALA A 426 -2.01 -25.03 -11.02
C ALA A 426 -1.09 -25.82 -11.97
N ALA A 427 -1.61 -26.84 -12.66
CA ALA A 427 -0.83 -27.67 -13.56
C ALA A 427 -0.74 -27.10 -14.99
N THR A 428 -1.73 -26.31 -15.42
CA THR A 428 -1.85 -25.90 -16.84
C THR A 428 -1.87 -24.39 -17.05
N GLY A 429 -1.96 -23.61 -15.98
CA GLY A 429 -2.05 -22.15 -16.04
C GLY A 429 -3.44 -21.66 -16.43
N TRP A 430 -3.49 -20.47 -17.02
CA TRP A 430 -4.72 -19.80 -17.42
C TRP A 430 -5.27 -20.34 -18.75
N ALA A 431 -6.57 -20.58 -18.79
CA ALA A 431 -7.30 -20.89 -20.01
C ALA A 431 -7.64 -19.64 -20.83
N GLY A 432 -8.11 -19.86 -22.07
CA GLY A 432 -8.68 -18.81 -22.91
C GLY A 432 -10.05 -18.37 -22.41
N TRP A 433 -10.36 -17.07 -22.57
CA TRP A 433 -11.69 -16.54 -22.26
C TRP A 433 -12.77 -17.09 -23.20
N PHE A 434 -13.93 -17.42 -22.65
CA PHE A 434 -15.08 -17.92 -23.40
C PHE A 434 -16.39 -17.27 -22.91
N HIS A 435 -17.39 -17.22 -23.79
CA HIS A 435 -18.72 -16.68 -23.49
C HIS A 435 -19.55 -17.73 -22.76
N VAL A 436 -20.06 -17.39 -21.58
CA VAL A 436 -20.86 -18.31 -20.76
C VAL A 436 -22.28 -18.41 -21.32
N SER A 437 -22.55 -19.47 -22.09
CA SER A 437 -23.88 -19.87 -22.55
C SER A 437 -24.75 -18.76 -23.16
N GLY A 438 -24.16 -17.78 -23.84
CA GLY A 438 -24.94 -16.68 -24.46
C GLY A 438 -25.33 -15.53 -23.52
N GLY A 439 -24.92 -15.55 -22.26
CA GLY A 439 -25.35 -14.58 -21.24
C GLY A 439 -24.92 -13.13 -21.53
N VAL A 440 -25.79 -12.17 -21.22
CA VAL A 440 -25.51 -10.73 -21.37
C VAL A 440 -26.01 -9.98 -20.14
N ALA A 441 -25.11 -9.25 -19.48
CA ALA A 441 -25.43 -8.46 -18.30
C ALA A 441 -25.80 -7.00 -18.66
N ALA A 442 -26.68 -6.40 -17.86
CA ALA A 442 -26.95 -4.97 -17.90
C ALA A 442 -25.68 -4.14 -17.70
N ALA A 443 -25.70 -2.90 -18.19
CA ALA A 443 -24.57 -1.99 -18.00
C ALA A 443 -24.41 -1.67 -16.50
N GLY A 444 -23.22 -1.95 -15.96
CA GLY A 444 -22.89 -1.77 -14.55
C GLY A 444 -23.22 -2.97 -13.64
N ALA A 445 -23.99 -3.96 -14.11
CA ALA A 445 -24.25 -5.17 -13.33
C ALA A 445 -22.97 -6.04 -13.23
N PRO A 446 -22.53 -6.41 -12.02
CA PRO A 446 -21.52 -7.44 -11.87
C PRO A 446 -22.10 -8.83 -12.17
N VAL A 447 -21.22 -9.77 -12.51
CA VAL A 447 -21.53 -11.19 -12.59
C VAL A 447 -21.03 -11.81 -11.29
N THR A 448 -21.94 -12.23 -10.41
CA THR A 448 -21.58 -12.89 -9.16
C THR A 448 -21.59 -14.40 -9.34
N ALA A 449 -20.79 -15.11 -8.55
CA ALA A 449 -20.65 -16.54 -8.65
C ALA A 449 -20.37 -17.17 -7.28
N ILE A 450 -20.71 -18.44 -7.13
CA ILE A 450 -20.37 -19.26 -5.97
C ILE A 450 -20.07 -20.70 -6.40
N ALA A 451 -19.11 -21.35 -5.72
CA ALA A 451 -18.90 -22.78 -5.84
C ALA A 451 -19.67 -23.50 -4.73
N ARG A 452 -20.62 -24.36 -5.10
CA ARG A 452 -21.32 -25.21 -4.12
C ARG A 452 -20.42 -26.36 -3.65
N ASN A 453 -19.58 -26.83 -4.55
CA ASN A 453 -18.54 -27.83 -4.34
C ASN A 453 -17.52 -27.73 -5.51
N PRO A 454 -16.40 -28.49 -5.50
CA PRO A 454 -15.39 -28.38 -6.56
C PRO A 454 -15.85 -28.69 -7.99
N ASN A 455 -17.01 -29.34 -8.14
CA ASN A 455 -17.57 -29.78 -9.41
C ASN A 455 -18.83 -29.01 -9.81
N HIS A 456 -19.19 -27.94 -9.09
CA HIS A 456 -20.41 -27.19 -9.36
C HIS A 456 -20.29 -25.70 -9.05
N LEU A 457 -20.67 -24.86 -10.01
CA LEU A 457 -20.71 -23.40 -9.90
C LEU A 457 -22.10 -22.87 -10.24
N ASP A 458 -22.53 -21.83 -9.53
CA ASP A 458 -23.74 -21.07 -9.85
C ASP A 458 -23.39 -19.60 -10.09
N LEU A 459 -23.94 -19.04 -11.18
CA LEU A 459 -23.72 -17.66 -11.60
C LEU A 459 -25.02 -16.88 -11.57
N PHE A 460 -24.91 -15.59 -11.25
CA PHE A 460 -26.03 -14.67 -11.19
C PHE A 460 -25.67 -13.31 -11.78
N THR A 461 -26.62 -12.68 -12.46
CA THR A 461 -26.48 -11.29 -12.91
C THR A 461 -27.84 -10.65 -13.15
N VAL A 462 -27.87 -9.32 -13.25
CA VAL A 462 -29.02 -8.58 -13.75
C VAL A 462 -28.89 -8.46 -15.28
N GLY A 463 -29.87 -8.98 -16.00
CA GLY A 463 -29.93 -8.93 -17.47
C GLY A 463 -30.32 -7.55 -18.00
N THR A 464 -30.19 -7.35 -19.32
CA THR A 464 -30.49 -6.07 -20.00
C THR A 464 -31.95 -5.63 -19.92
N ASP A 465 -32.87 -6.52 -19.53
CA ASP A 465 -34.27 -6.25 -19.23
C ASP A 465 -34.53 -5.92 -17.74
N ASN A 466 -33.46 -5.74 -16.96
CA ASN A 466 -33.44 -5.48 -15.52
C ASN A 466 -34.01 -6.62 -14.67
N ARG A 467 -33.99 -7.86 -15.16
CA ARG A 467 -34.42 -9.06 -14.42
C ARG A 467 -33.22 -9.85 -13.92
N VAL A 468 -33.43 -10.65 -12.88
CA VAL A 468 -32.38 -11.51 -12.32
C VAL A 468 -32.31 -12.79 -13.13
N TYR A 469 -31.11 -13.15 -13.57
CA TYR A 469 -30.83 -14.37 -14.32
C TYR A 469 -29.81 -15.22 -13.59
N SER A 470 -29.92 -16.53 -13.79
CA SER A 470 -28.96 -17.52 -13.32
C SER A 470 -28.57 -18.49 -14.43
N THR A 471 -27.38 -19.06 -14.29
CA THR A 471 -26.92 -20.26 -14.99
C THR A 471 -26.00 -21.02 -14.04
N TRP A 472 -25.71 -22.28 -14.34
CA TRP A 472 -24.81 -23.10 -13.54
C TRP A 472 -23.88 -23.91 -14.43
N TRP A 473 -22.78 -24.38 -13.85
CA TRP A 473 -21.85 -25.33 -14.43
C TRP A 473 -21.77 -26.57 -13.57
N ASP A 474 -21.77 -27.73 -14.21
CA ASP A 474 -21.50 -29.00 -13.58
C ASP A 474 -20.39 -29.75 -14.33
N ALA A 475 -19.44 -30.34 -13.61
CA ALA A 475 -18.30 -31.01 -14.23
C ALA A 475 -18.69 -32.14 -15.20
N ALA A 476 -19.84 -32.78 -15.02
CA ALA A 476 -20.30 -33.86 -15.88
C ALA A 476 -21.06 -33.38 -17.12
N THR A 477 -21.72 -32.21 -17.05
CA THR A 477 -22.65 -31.75 -18.11
C THR A 477 -22.28 -30.42 -18.74
N GLY A 478 -21.29 -29.72 -18.19
CA GLY A 478 -20.87 -28.40 -18.64
C GLY A 478 -21.82 -27.30 -18.18
N TRP A 479 -21.86 -26.20 -18.95
CA TRP A 479 -22.69 -25.04 -18.65
C TRP A 479 -24.14 -25.24 -19.09
N ALA A 480 -25.08 -24.90 -18.22
CA ALA A 480 -26.48 -24.80 -18.56
C ALA A 480 -26.80 -23.51 -19.35
N GLY A 481 -28.00 -23.47 -19.94
CA GLY A 481 -28.55 -22.25 -20.53
C GLY A 481 -29.00 -21.26 -19.44
N TRP A 482 -28.94 -19.97 -19.74
CA TRP A 482 -29.44 -18.94 -18.82
C TRP A 482 -30.95 -19.00 -18.68
N PHE A 483 -31.44 -18.85 -17.45
CA PHE A 483 -32.85 -18.80 -17.12
C PHE A 483 -33.13 -17.68 -16.13
N ARG A 484 -34.35 -17.15 -16.19
CA ARG A 484 -34.78 -16.02 -15.37
C ARG A 484 -35.25 -16.51 -14.00
N LEU A 485 -34.86 -15.80 -12.94
CA LEU A 485 -35.31 -16.05 -11.57
C LEU A 485 -36.50 -15.15 -11.22
N GLY A 486 -37.70 -15.69 -11.41
CA GLY A 486 -38.96 -15.03 -11.02
C GLY A 486 -39.25 -13.76 -11.82
N THR A 487 -39.95 -12.81 -11.17
CA THR A 487 -40.46 -11.58 -11.82
C THR A 487 -39.91 -10.28 -11.21
N LEU A 488 -38.90 -10.34 -10.35
CA LEU A 488 -38.30 -9.16 -9.75
C LEU A 488 -37.66 -8.25 -10.81
N THR A 489 -37.88 -6.95 -10.71
CA THR A 489 -37.21 -5.93 -11.52
C THR A 489 -36.22 -5.15 -10.67
N CYS A 490 -34.94 -5.20 -11.01
CA CYS A 490 -33.83 -4.61 -10.28
C CYS A 490 -33.38 -3.29 -10.90
N ARG A 491 -32.46 -2.59 -10.23
CA ARG A 491 -31.69 -1.54 -10.90
C ARG A 491 -30.68 -2.20 -11.85
N PRO A 492 -30.36 -1.61 -13.01
CA PRO A 492 -29.42 -2.19 -13.99
C PRO A 492 -28.01 -2.41 -13.44
N ASP A 493 -27.61 -1.68 -12.39
CA ASP A 493 -26.30 -1.74 -11.74
C ASP A 493 -26.29 -2.62 -10.48
N SER A 494 -27.41 -3.29 -10.15
CA SER A 494 -27.49 -4.07 -8.91
C SER A 494 -26.67 -5.35 -8.99
N ALA A 495 -25.91 -5.62 -7.94
CA ALA A 495 -25.33 -6.94 -7.69
C ALA A 495 -26.42 -7.91 -7.22
N VAL A 496 -26.29 -9.19 -7.60
CA VAL A 496 -27.05 -10.30 -7.01
C VAL A 496 -26.10 -11.04 -6.08
N THR A 497 -26.05 -10.61 -4.82
CA THR A 497 -25.18 -11.23 -3.82
C THR A 497 -25.68 -12.63 -3.49
N VAL A 498 -24.79 -13.60 -3.45
CA VAL A 498 -25.11 -15.00 -3.16
C VAL A 498 -24.30 -15.48 -1.95
N VAL A 499 -24.96 -16.22 -1.07
CA VAL A 499 -24.32 -16.99 0.01
C VAL A 499 -24.83 -18.43 -0.02
N ALA A 500 -23.97 -19.38 0.31
CA ALA A 500 -24.37 -20.76 0.52
C ALA A 500 -24.50 -21.04 2.02
N ARG A 501 -25.66 -21.53 2.46
CA ARG A 501 -25.81 -22.06 3.82
C ARG A 501 -25.16 -23.43 3.94
N ASN A 502 -25.27 -24.22 2.88
CA ASN A 502 -24.63 -25.51 2.68
C ASN A 502 -24.63 -25.80 1.15
N PRO A 503 -23.98 -26.89 0.67
CA PRO A 503 -23.91 -27.18 -0.77
C PRO A 503 -25.25 -27.36 -1.50
N ASN A 504 -26.34 -27.58 -0.76
CA ASN A 504 -27.68 -27.80 -1.29
C ASN A 504 -28.63 -26.62 -1.03
N HIS A 505 -28.12 -25.50 -0.53
CA HIS A 505 -28.94 -24.34 -0.21
C HIS A 505 -28.23 -23.01 -0.46
N LEU A 506 -28.81 -22.18 -1.32
CA LEU A 506 -28.33 -20.84 -1.66
C LEU A 506 -29.35 -19.77 -1.26
N ASP A 507 -28.86 -18.62 -0.79
CA ASP A 507 -29.66 -17.42 -0.57
C ASP A 507 -29.11 -16.28 -1.43
N LEU A 508 -30.02 -15.64 -2.15
CA LEU A 508 -29.74 -14.48 -2.99
C LEU A 508 -30.26 -13.20 -2.35
N PHE A 509 -29.52 -12.12 -2.54
CA PHE A 509 -29.86 -10.78 -2.09
C PHE A 509 -29.58 -9.76 -3.18
N THR A 510 -30.52 -8.86 -3.42
CA THR A 510 -30.34 -7.77 -4.39
C THR A 510 -31.18 -6.55 -4.04
N THR A 511 -31.00 -5.47 -4.79
CA THR A 511 -31.79 -4.25 -4.66
C THR A 511 -32.76 -4.13 -5.83
N ALA A 512 -34.06 -4.09 -5.52
CA ALA A 512 -35.10 -3.84 -6.50
C ALA A 512 -34.97 -2.43 -7.11
N SER A 513 -35.61 -2.21 -8.26
CA SER A 513 -35.69 -0.89 -8.93
C SER A 513 -36.24 0.24 -8.06
N ASN A 514 -37.06 -0.09 -7.04
CA ASN A 514 -37.59 0.85 -6.05
C ASN A 514 -36.75 0.94 -4.76
N GLY A 515 -35.53 0.40 -4.75
CA GLY A 515 -34.61 0.44 -3.61
C GLY A 515 -34.85 -0.64 -2.54
N ARG A 516 -35.90 -1.45 -2.63
CA ARG A 516 -36.17 -2.52 -1.66
C ARG A 516 -35.08 -3.58 -1.66
N VAL A 517 -34.68 -4.02 -0.47
CA VAL A 517 -33.78 -5.16 -0.28
C VAL A 517 -34.59 -6.45 -0.44
N MET A 518 -34.30 -7.22 -1.49
CA MET A 518 -35.06 -8.42 -1.84
C MET A 518 -34.23 -9.67 -1.63
N SER A 519 -34.89 -10.76 -1.26
CA SER A 519 -34.28 -12.08 -1.17
C SER A 519 -35.11 -13.13 -1.90
N ALA A 520 -34.42 -14.14 -2.43
CA ALA A 520 -34.95 -15.42 -2.90
C ALA A 520 -33.93 -16.49 -2.53
N TRP A 521 -34.37 -17.74 -2.43
CA TRP A 521 -33.50 -18.85 -2.05
C TRP A 521 -33.72 -20.05 -2.96
N TRP A 522 -32.73 -20.94 -3.00
CA TRP A 522 -32.79 -22.21 -3.70
C TRP A 522 -32.48 -23.34 -2.74
N ASP A 523 -33.28 -24.40 -2.81
CA ASP A 523 -33.01 -25.66 -2.16
C ASP A 523 -33.00 -26.80 -3.19
N ALA A 524 -32.06 -27.73 -3.06
CA ALA A 524 -31.94 -28.85 -3.99
C ALA A 524 -33.22 -29.70 -4.12
N ALA A 525 -34.05 -29.77 -3.07
CA ALA A 525 -35.28 -30.56 -3.08
C ALA A 525 -36.48 -29.82 -3.68
N SER A 526 -36.57 -28.49 -3.51
CA SER A 526 -37.75 -27.70 -3.92
C SER A 526 -37.49 -26.69 -5.04
N GLY A 527 -36.24 -26.49 -5.44
CA GLY A 527 -35.86 -25.48 -6.42
C GLY A 527 -35.91 -24.06 -5.85
N TRP A 528 -36.12 -23.09 -6.74
CA TRP A 528 -36.13 -21.67 -6.43
C TRP A 528 -37.44 -21.21 -5.81
N ALA A 529 -37.36 -20.45 -4.72
CA ALA A 529 -38.48 -19.75 -4.12
C ALA A 529 -38.73 -18.37 -4.78
N ASP A 530 -39.94 -17.85 -4.61
CA ASP A 530 -40.30 -16.50 -5.06
C ASP A 530 -39.55 -15.41 -4.28
N TRP A 531 -39.34 -14.27 -4.94
CA TRP A 531 -38.71 -13.10 -4.32
C TRP A 531 -39.63 -12.46 -3.27
N PHE A 532 -39.06 -12.15 -2.10
CA PHE A 532 -39.75 -11.44 -1.02
C PHE A 532 -38.93 -10.24 -0.50
N HIS A 533 -39.62 -9.28 0.12
CA HIS A 533 -39.00 -8.08 0.69
C HIS A 533 -38.45 -8.40 2.09
N VAL A 534 -37.15 -8.20 2.30
CA VAL A 534 -36.49 -8.54 3.58
C VAL A 534 -36.81 -7.47 4.62
N SER A 535 -37.74 -7.79 5.53
CA SER A 535 -38.07 -6.99 6.73
C SER A 535 -38.27 -5.50 6.48
N GLY A 536 -38.84 -5.12 5.32
CA GLY A 536 -39.07 -3.70 5.00
C GLY A 536 -37.83 -2.91 4.56
N GLY A 537 -36.66 -3.53 4.42
CA GLY A 537 -35.38 -2.86 4.15
C GLY A 537 -35.31 -2.10 2.83
N VAL A 538 -34.67 -0.94 2.84
CA VAL A 538 -34.46 -0.09 1.66
C VAL A 538 -33.00 0.38 1.65
N ALA A 539 -32.32 0.15 0.53
CA ALA A 539 -30.95 0.61 0.32
C ALA A 539 -30.93 2.00 -0.32
N SER A 540 -29.87 2.79 -0.05
CA SER A 540 -29.56 4.01 -0.79
C SER A 540 -29.43 3.70 -2.30
N PRO A 541 -29.83 4.63 -3.19
CA PRO A 541 -29.51 4.53 -4.62
C PRO A 541 -28.02 4.26 -4.84
N GLY A 542 -27.69 3.27 -5.68
CA GLY A 542 -26.32 2.84 -5.96
C GLY A 542 -25.78 1.77 -5.01
N SER A 543 -26.25 1.68 -3.77
CA SER A 543 -25.67 0.79 -2.76
C SER A 543 -26.05 -0.68 -2.98
N SER A 544 -25.10 -1.58 -2.78
CA SER A 544 -25.35 -3.02 -2.82
C SER A 544 -25.84 -3.55 -1.46
N VAL A 545 -26.29 -4.80 -1.47
CA VAL A 545 -26.55 -5.58 -0.25
C VAL A 545 -25.44 -6.61 -0.13
N SER A 546 -24.71 -6.58 0.97
CA SER A 546 -23.73 -7.60 1.31
C SER A 546 -24.35 -8.59 2.27
N ALA A 547 -23.96 -9.86 2.15
CA ALA A 547 -24.47 -10.92 3.00
C ALA A 547 -23.34 -11.87 3.37
N VAL A 548 -23.39 -12.39 4.59
CA VAL A 548 -22.48 -13.41 5.09
C VAL A 548 -23.27 -14.48 5.84
N ALA A 549 -22.84 -15.73 5.74
CA ALA A 549 -23.32 -16.79 6.60
C ALA A 549 -22.39 -16.92 7.80
N ARG A 550 -22.94 -16.87 9.02
CA ARG A 550 -22.17 -17.17 10.25
C ARG A 550 -22.06 -18.67 10.46
N ASN A 551 -23.13 -19.37 10.13
CA ASN A 551 -23.25 -20.82 10.11
C ASN A 551 -24.46 -21.17 9.21
N PRO A 552 -24.75 -22.46 8.93
CA PRO A 552 -25.85 -22.84 8.05
C PRO A 552 -27.25 -22.36 8.48
N ASN A 553 -27.43 -21.98 9.74
CA ASN A 553 -28.71 -21.54 10.31
C ASN A 553 -28.76 -20.04 10.61
N HIS A 554 -27.74 -19.26 10.22
CA HIS A 554 -27.67 -17.85 10.55
C HIS A 554 -26.98 -17.02 9.46
N LEU A 555 -27.67 -15.99 8.98
CA LEU A 555 -27.20 -15.05 7.96
C LEU A 555 -27.25 -13.62 8.48
N ASP A 556 -26.27 -12.80 8.09
CA ASP A 556 -26.26 -11.36 8.35
C ASP A 556 -26.21 -10.59 7.03
N LEU A 557 -27.04 -9.56 6.93
CA LEU A 557 -27.11 -8.64 5.79
C LEU A 557 -26.65 -7.26 6.19
N PHE A 558 -26.01 -6.56 5.26
CA PHE A 558 -25.52 -5.22 5.43
C PHE A 558 -25.79 -4.36 4.20
N THR A 559 -26.20 -3.11 4.41
CA THR A 559 -26.35 -2.13 3.33
C THR A 559 -26.23 -0.71 3.87
N LEU A 560 -26.11 0.26 2.98
CA LEU A 560 -26.31 1.67 3.33
C LEU A 560 -27.78 2.02 3.17
N GLY A 561 -28.40 2.55 4.23
CA GLY A 561 -29.78 3.04 4.19
C GLY A 561 -29.90 4.33 3.37
N THR A 562 -31.12 4.81 3.13
CA THR A 562 -31.36 6.05 2.36
C THR A 562 -30.82 7.32 3.03
N ASP A 563 -30.47 7.25 4.31
CA ASP A 563 -29.75 8.29 5.06
C ASP A 563 -28.22 8.09 5.05
N ASN A 564 -27.73 7.14 4.25
CA ASN A 564 -26.34 6.70 4.11
C ASN A 564 -25.71 6.11 5.37
N ARG A 565 -26.51 5.76 6.39
CA ARG A 565 -25.99 5.02 7.54
C ARG A 565 -25.83 3.55 7.23
N VAL A 566 -24.92 2.88 7.94
CA VAL A 566 -24.73 1.44 7.83
C VAL A 566 -25.81 0.73 8.63
N TYR A 567 -26.60 -0.10 7.95
CA TYR A 567 -27.66 -0.91 8.54
C TYR A 567 -27.35 -2.39 8.43
N SER A 568 -27.84 -3.14 9.42
CA SER A 568 -27.82 -4.59 9.42
C SER A 568 -29.19 -5.17 9.74
N THR A 569 -29.43 -6.38 9.24
CA THR A 569 -30.48 -7.30 9.68
C THR A 569 -29.92 -8.71 9.63
N TRP A 570 -30.57 -9.66 10.29
CA TRP A 570 -30.15 -11.06 10.29
C TRP A 570 -31.34 -12.01 10.12
N TRP A 571 -31.03 -13.23 9.72
CA TRP A 571 -31.96 -14.35 9.65
C TRP A 571 -31.45 -15.49 10.53
N ASP A 572 -32.34 -16.11 11.29
CA ASP A 572 -32.07 -17.34 12.03
C ASP A 572 -33.13 -18.40 11.72
N ALA A 573 -32.71 -19.65 11.57
CA ALA A 573 -33.60 -20.75 11.22
C ALA A 573 -34.79 -20.92 12.19
N ALA A 574 -34.62 -20.57 13.47
CA ALA A 574 -35.67 -20.74 14.48
C ALA A 574 -36.63 -19.55 14.56
N SER A 575 -36.21 -18.35 14.14
CA SER A 575 -36.99 -17.11 14.36
C SER A 575 -37.29 -16.31 13.08
N GLY A 576 -36.70 -16.69 11.95
CA GLY A 576 -36.85 -15.98 10.69
C GLY A 576 -36.03 -14.70 10.64
N TRP A 577 -36.50 -13.73 9.86
CA TRP A 577 -35.83 -12.45 9.67
C TRP A 577 -36.12 -11.47 10.82
N ALA A 578 -35.06 -10.87 11.36
CA ALA A 578 -35.15 -9.75 12.29
C ALA A 578 -35.49 -8.44 11.58
N GLY A 579 -35.79 -7.39 12.36
CA GLY A 579 -35.91 -6.02 11.86
C GLY A 579 -34.55 -5.36 11.65
N TRP A 580 -34.50 -4.39 10.72
CA TRP A 580 -33.29 -3.62 10.44
C TRP A 580 -32.90 -2.68 11.59
N PHE A 581 -31.60 -2.60 11.89
CA PHE A 581 -31.03 -1.71 12.89
C PHE A 581 -29.76 -1.02 12.38
N GLN A 582 -29.43 0.15 12.93
CA GLN A 582 -28.19 0.86 12.59
C GLN A 582 -27.00 0.23 13.29
N VAL A 583 -25.90 0.04 12.57
CA VAL A 583 -24.65 -0.52 13.12
C VAL A 583 -23.80 0.61 13.69
N SER A 584 -23.85 0.78 15.01
CA SER A 584 -22.98 1.70 15.78
C SER A 584 -22.86 3.12 15.21
N GLY A 585 -23.92 3.64 14.59
CA GLY A 585 -23.95 4.98 13.98
C GLY A 585 -23.06 5.17 12.75
N GLY A 586 -22.59 4.08 12.12
CA GLY A 586 -21.73 4.13 10.95
C GLY A 586 -22.32 4.91 9.79
N VAL A 587 -21.48 5.65 9.07
CA VAL A 587 -21.88 6.46 7.91
C VAL A 587 -21.01 6.07 6.72
N GLY A 588 -21.65 5.65 5.63
CA GLY A 588 -21.00 5.39 4.36
C GLY A 588 -21.25 6.52 3.37
N ARG A 589 -20.55 6.48 2.24
CA ARG A 589 -20.79 7.40 1.13
C ARG A 589 -22.04 7.01 0.35
N ALA A 590 -22.79 7.98 -0.15
CA ALA A 590 -23.99 7.73 -0.95
C ALA A 590 -23.69 6.91 -2.22
N GLY A 591 -24.40 5.79 -2.37
CA GLY A 591 -24.15 4.79 -3.41
C GLY A 591 -22.88 3.96 -3.19
N GLY A 592 -22.33 3.98 -1.98
CA GLY A 592 -21.21 3.15 -1.56
C GLY A 592 -21.64 1.76 -1.10
N HIS A 593 -20.67 0.99 -0.61
CA HIS A 593 -20.81 -0.43 -0.29
C HIS A 593 -20.33 -0.70 1.14
N VAL A 594 -20.95 -1.69 1.78
CA VAL A 594 -20.47 -2.25 3.06
C VAL A 594 -19.86 -3.61 2.76
N ALA A 595 -18.55 -3.74 2.81
CA ALA A 595 -17.92 -5.06 2.74
C ALA A 595 -18.04 -5.75 4.09
N ALA A 596 -18.32 -7.05 4.09
CA ALA A 596 -18.54 -7.83 5.30
C ALA A 596 -17.81 -9.17 5.20
N ILE A 597 -17.24 -9.62 6.31
CA ILE A 597 -16.63 -10.94 6.42
C ILE A 597 -16.91 -11.57 7.78
N THR A 598 -17.16 -12.88 7.78
CA THR A 598 -17.21 -13.71 8.98
C THR A 598 -15.86 -14.41 9.12
N ARG A 599 -15.11 -14.15 10.19
CA ARG A 599 -13.87 -14.88 10.49
C ARG A 599 -14.11 -16.14 11.30
N ARG A 600 -15.15 -16.10 12.13
CA ARG A 600 -15.64 -17.19 12.96
C ARG A 600 -17.15 -17.02 13.12
N PRO A 601 -17.91 -18.08 13.45
CA PRO A 601 -19.35 -17.97 13.67
C PRO A 601 -19.75 -16.94 14.73
N ASP A 602 -18.83 -16.51 15.61
CA ASP A 602 -19.05 -15.52 16.67
C ASP A 602 -18.33 -14.18 16.42
N HIS A 603 -17.76 -13.96 15.22
CA HIS A 603 -17.02 -12.74 14.88
C HIS A 603 -17.22 -12.28 13.43
N LEU A 604 -17.58 -11.00 13.28
CA LEU A 604 -17.79 -10.33 12.00
C LEU A 604 -16.94 -9.06 11.93
N ASP A 605 -16.49 -8.70 10.73
CA ASP A 605 -15.82 -7.43 10.47
C ASP A 605 -16.48 -6.74 9.27
N LEU A 606 -16.73 -5.44 9.39
CA LEU A 606 -17.33 -4.60 8.36
C LEU A 606 -16.37 -3.51 7.92
N PHE A 607 -16.48 -3.12 6.66
CA PHE A 607 -15.71 -2.04 6.06
C PHE A 607 -16.59 -1.18 5.16
N THR A 608 -16.40 0.14 5.19
CA THR A 608 -17.07 1.07 4.27
C THR A 608 -16.16 2.26 3.95
N VAL A 609 -16.37 2.86 2.77
CA VAL A 609 -15.83 4.18 2.47
C VAL A 609 -16.76 5.24 3.08
N GLY A 610 -16.21 6.11 3.92
CA GLY A 610 -16.91 7.21 4.57
C GLY A 610 -17.20 8.38 3.64
N THR A 611 -17.96 9.36 4.11
CA THR A 611 -18.28 10.58 3.35
C THR A 611 -17.06 11.46 3.07
N ASP A 612 -15.99 11.30 3.83
CA ASP A 612 -14.69 11.95 3.68
C ASP A 612 -13.70 11.16 2.80
N ASN A 613 -14.19 10.13 2.10
CA ASN A 613 -13.43 9.19 1.27
C ASN A 613 -12.41 8.34 2.03
N ARG A 614 -12.44 8.28 3.36
CA ARG A 614 -11.57 7.37 4.12
C ARG A 614 -12.22 6.01 4.31
N VAL A 615 -11.39 4.98 4.50
CA VAL A 615 -11.88 3.63 4.82
C VAL A 615 -12.09 3.51 6.32
N TYR A 616 -13.27 3.05 6.71
CA TYR A 616 -13.64 2.78 8.10
C TYR A 616 -13.93 1.30 8.29
N SER A 617 -13.67 0.82 9.50
CA SER A 617 -14.03 -0.51 9.94
C SER A 617 -14.76 -0.48 11.28
N THR A 618 -15.57 -1.51 11.49
CA THR A 618 -16.08 -1.91 12.80
C THR A 618 -16.13 -3.44 12.83
N TRP A 619 -16.34 -4.00 14.00
CA TRP A 619 -16.47 -5.43 14.18
C TRP A 619 -17.58 -5.75 15.19
N TRP A 620 -18.07 -6.98 15.12
CA TRP A 620 -19.00 -7.55 16.07
C TRP A 620 -18.41 -8.84 16.63
N ASN A 621 -18.57 -9.06 17.94
CA ASN A 621 -18.41 -10.38 18.50
C ASN A 621 -19.59 -10.73 19.42
N ALA A 622 -19.82 -12.03 19.63
CA ALA A 622 -20.94 -12.51 20.43
C ALA A 622 -20.92 -12.07 21.90
N ALA A 623 -19.74 -11.77 22.46
CA ALA A 623 -19.57 -11.42 23.87
C ALA A 623 -19.83 -9.94 24.17
N SER A 624 -19.45 -9.04 23.27
CA SER A 624 -19.50 -7.58 23.47
C SER A 624 -20.42 -6.85 22.50
N GLY A 625 -20.96 -7.53 21.49
CA GLY A 625 -21.76 -6.90 20.44
C GLY A 625 -20.90 -6.09 19.47
N TRP A 626 -21.51 -5.05 18.86
CA TRP A 626 -20.86 -4.18 17.88
C TRP A 626 -19.92 -3.18 18.54
N ALA A 627 -18.71 -3.05 18.02
CA ALA A 627 -17.78 -2.00 18.36
C ALA A 627 -18.16 -0.65 17.70
N GLY A 628 -17.55 0.43 18.17
CA GLY A 628 -17.60 1.73 17.48
C GLY A 628 -16.82 1.70 16.17
N TRP A 629 -17.22 2.52 15.20
CA TRP A 629 -16.47 2.67 13.96
C TRP A 629 -15.15 3.40 14.18
N PHE A 630 -14.09 2.89 13.56
CA PHE A 630 -12.77 3.49 13.56
C PHE A 630 -12.22 3.55 12.13
N GLN A 631 -11.35 4.52 11.87
CA GLN A 631 -10.75 4.68 10.56
C GLN A 631 -9.61 3.67 10.37
N LEU A 632 -9.59 2.96 9.25
CA LEU A 632 -8.52 2.01 8.91
C LEU A 632 -7.22 2.75 8.65
N SER A 633 -6.22 2.47 9.47
CA SER A 633 -4.89 3.08 9.45
C SER A 633 -4.00 2.37 10.47
N VAL A 634 -2.67 2.52 10.38
CA VAL A 634 -1.69 1.86 11.27
C VAL A 634 -2.10 2.00 12.74
N SER A 635 -2.31 0.88 13.44
CA SER A 635 -2.81 0.88 14.83
C SER A 635 -1.75 0.47 15.84
#